data_AF-A0A3D6B1E2-F1
#
_entry.id   AF-A0A3D6B1E2-F1
#
_cell.length_a   1.000
_cell.length_b   1.000
_cell.length_c   1.000
_cell.angle_alpha   90.00
_cell.angle_beta   90.00
_cell.angle_gamma   90.00
#
_symmetry.space_group_name_H-M   'P 1'
#
loop_
_entity.id
_entity.type
_entity.pdbx_description
1 polymer ?
#
loop_
_entity_poly.entity_id
_entity_poly.type
_entity_poly.pdbx_seq_one_letter_code
_entity_poly.pdbx_strand_id
1 'polypeptide(L)'
;RSILTRFGTIDDEAKKIYGPVLVVNYGKGERMLKVEISTRQYPDHYEMLSLAGTFIRVMTMPDMFAHKLCAMGERLSPRDIY
;
A
#
# COMPACT_ATOMS: atom_id res chain seq x y z
N ARG A 1 -13.53 2.46 1.67
CA ARG A 1 -14.54 2.25 0.61
C ARG A 1 -15.04 3.56 -0.02
N SER A 2 -15.64 4.48 0.75
CA SER A 2 -16.23 5.74 0.25
C SER A 2 -15.34 6.59 -0.66
N ILE A 3 -14.03 6.63 -0.40
CA ILE A 3 -13.06 7.34 -1.25
C ILE A 3 -12.87 6.60 -2.57
N LEU A 4 -12.61 5.29 -2.54
CA LEU A 4 -12.26 4.49 -3.72
C LEU A 4 -13.41 4.39 -4.72
N THR A 5 -14.65 4.28 -4.25
CA THR A 5 -15.86 4.20 -5.11
C THR A 5 -16.13 5.47 -5.90
N ARG A 6 -15.46 6.59 -5.60
CA ARG A 6 -15.55 7.82 -6.40
C ARG A 6 -14.72 7.74 -7.68
N PHE A 7 -13.78 6.80 -7.77
CA PHE A 7 -12.81 6.69 -8.85
C PHE A 7 -13.01 5.44 -9.73
N GLY A 8 -13.81 4.47 -9.28
CA GLY A 8 -14.07 3.24 -10.03
C GLY A 8 -14.99 2.29 -9.26
N THR A 9 -15.13 1.06 -9.75
CA THR A 9 -15.87 -0.01 -9.05
C THR A 9 -14.92 -0.85 -8.20
N ILE A 10 -15.44 -1.47 -7.14
CA ILE A 10 -14.67 -2.41 -6.34
C ILE A 10 -14.76 -3.77 -7.00
N ASP A 11 -13.62 -4.31 -7.41
CA ASP A 11 -13.48 -5.63 -8.04
C ASP A 11 -13.38 -6.72 -6.97
N ASP A 12 -12.56 -6.46 -5.95
CA ASP A 12 -12.34 -7.35 -4.82
C ASP A 12 -12.19 -6.53 -3.53
N GLU A 13 -12.67 -7.09 -2.43
CA GLU A 13 -12.61 -6.51 -1.09
C GLU A 13 -12.45 -7.64 -0.06
N ALA A 14 -11.37 -7.56 0.71
CA ALA A 14 -11.07 -8.53 1.75
C ALA A 14 -10.62 -7.85 3.04
N LYS A 15 -11.05 -8.39 4.18
CA LYS A 15 -10.53 -8.01 5.49
C LYS A 15 -9.42 -8.98 5.90
N LYS A 16 -8.17 -8.54 5.82
CA LYS A 16 -7.03 -9.28 6.38
C LYS A 16 -6.95 -9.06 7.89
N ILE A 17 -6.14 -9.89 8.55
CA ILE A 17 -5.85 -9.81 10.00
C ILE A 17 -5.42 -8.38 10.40
N TYR A 18 -4.60 -7.73 9.57
CA TYR A 18 -4.00 -6.43 9.86
C TYR A 18 -4.58 -5.26 9.05
N GLY A 19 -5.80 -5.42 8.53
CA GLY A 19 -6.52 -4.34 7.89
C GLY A 19 -7.16 -4.71 6.55
N PRO A 20 -7.85 -3.74 5.93
CA PRO A 20 -8.58 -3.98 4.69
C PRO A 20 -7.67 -3.97 3.47
N VAL A 21 -8.06 -4.75 2.47
CA VAL A 21 -7.52 -4.75 1.12
C VAL A 21 -8.67 -4.58 0.15
N LEU A 22 -8.54 -3.62 -0.77
CA LEU A 22 -9.51 -3.38 -1.84
C LEU A 22 -8.80 -3.31 -3.18
N VAL A 23 -9.45 -3.79 -4.23
CA VAL A 23 -9.01 -3.67 -5.62
C VAL A 23 -10.01 -2.82 -6.37
N VAL A 24 -9.54 -1.72 -6.94
CA VAL A 24 -10.33 -0.80 -7.76
C VAL A 24 -10.17 -1.17 -9.23
N ASN A 25 -11.30 -1.29 -9.92
CA ASN A 25 -11.39 -1.49 -11.36
C ASN A 25 -11.88 -0.19 -12.02
N TYR A 26 -11.11 0.31 -12.98
CA TYR A 26 -11.39 1.53 -13.73
C TYR A 26 -12.12 1.27 -15.05
N GLY A 27 -12.30 0.01 -15.44
CA GLY A 27 -12.95 -0.40 -16.68
C GLY A 27 -12.06 -1.23 -17.61
N LYS A 28 -12.62 -1.64 -18.74
CA LYS A 28 -11.97 -2.52 -19.72
C LYS A 28 -10.74 -1.83 -20.32
N GLY A 29 -9.58 -2.48 -20.23
CA GLY A 29 -8.31 -2.00 -20.78
C GLY A 29 -7.45 -1.21 -19.79
N GLU A 30 -8.01 -0.83 -18.63
CA GLU A 30 -7.30 -0.10 -17.58
C GLU A 30 -6.64 -1.04 -16.57
N ARG A 31 -5.58 -0.55 -15.90
CA ARG A 31 -4.91 -1.29 -14.84
C ARG A 31 -5.69 -1.19 -13.53
N MET A 32 -5.92 -2.32 -12.87
CA MET A 32 -6.50 -2.33 -11.53
C MET A 32 -5.53 -1.72 -10.51
N LEU A 33 -6.09 -1.06 -9.48
CA LEU A 33 -5.32 -0.51 -8.37
C LEU A 33 -5.66 -1.26 -7.07
N LYS A 34 -4.64 -1.92 -6.49
CA LYS A 34 -4.75 -2.52 -5.17
C LYS A 34 -4.39 -1.49 -4.09
N VAL A 35 -5.27 -1.33 -3.11
CA VAL A 35 -5.08 -0.49 -1.93
C VAL A 35 -5.14 -1.35 -0.69
N GLU A 36 -4.09 -1.29 0.13
CA GLU A 36 -3.96 -2.05 1.38
C GLU A 36 -3.63 -1.07 2.50
N ILE A 37 -4.33 -1.18 3.62
CA ILE A 37 -4.13 -0.31 4.79
C ILE A 37 -3.79 -1.18 5.98
N SER A 38 -2.64 -0.93 6.60
CA SER A 38 -2.23 -1.59 7.84
C SER A 38 -2.85 -0.89 9.05
N THR A 39 -3.41 -1.66 9.98
CA THR A 39 -3.86 -1.18 11.30
C THR A 39 -2.80 -1.39 12.39
N ARG A 40 -1.62 -1.91 12.03
CA ARG A 40 -0.51 -2.10 12.98
C ARG A 40 0.05 -0.73 13.39
N GLN A 41 0.50 -0.63 14.63
CA GLN A 41 1.19 0.56 15.14
C GLN A 41 2.68 0.25 15.25
N TYR A 42 3.49 1.03 14.54
CA TYR A 42 4.94 1.01 14.60
C TYR A 42 5.43 2.44 14.86
N PRO A 43 6.57 2.64 15.54
CA PRO A 43 7.17 3.95 15.73
C PRO A 43 7.89 4.43 14.46
N ASP A 44 7.21 4.36 13.32
CA ASP A 44 7.75 4.75 12.02
C ASP A 44 7.83 6.28 11.91
N HIS A 45 8.89 6.76 11.27
CA HIS A 45 9.10 8.15 10.93
C HIS A 45 8.64 8.40 9.50
N TYR A 46 8.23 9.64 9.25
CA TYR A 46 7.69 10.04 7.96
C TYR A 46 8.21 11.40 7.53
N GLU A 47 8.32 11.57 6.23
CA GLU A 47 8.67 12.81 5.56
C GLU A 47 7.63 13.17 4.49
N MET A 48 7.55 14.46 4.13
CA MET A 48 6.66 14.93 3.07
C MET A 48 7.44 14.97 1.75
N LEU A 49 7.01 14.18 0.77
CA LEU A 49 7.59 14.16 -0.57
C LEU A 49 6.55 14.53 -1.62
N SER A 50 6.99 15.09 -2.74
CA SER A 50 6.11 15.42 -3.86
C SER A 50 6.02 14.25 -4.84
N LEU A 51 4.80 13.85 -5.19
CA LEU A 51 4.50 12.91 -6.26
C LEU A 51 3.52 13.57 -7.23
N ALA A 52 3.96 13.80 -8.47
CA ALA A 52 3.14 14.45 -9.52
C ALA A 52 2.50 15.77 -9.06
N GLY A 53 3.20 16.57 -8.25
CA GLY A 53 2.71 17.85 -7.73
C GLY A 53 1.83 17.74 -6.49
N THR A 54 1.58 16.53 -5.98
CA THR A 54 0.86 16.30 -4.72
C THR A 54 1.85 15.93 -3.62
N PHE A 55 1.77 16.61 -2.47
CA PHE A 55 2.56 16.26 -1.30
C PHE A 55 1.95 15.05 -0.58
N ILE A 56 2.77 14.03 -0.34
CA ILE A 56 2.39 12.78 0.29
C ILE A 56 3.30 12.53 1.48
N ARG A 57 2.73 12.04 2.58
CA ARG A 57 3.47 11.58 3.74
C ARG A 57 4.02 10.18 3.46
N VAL A 58 5.33 10.08 3.29
CA VAL A 58 6.06 8.85 2.95
C VAL A 58 6.88 8.40 4.14
N MET A 59 6.93 7.09 4.38
CA MET A 59 7.79 6.51 5.42
C MET A 59 9.25 6.77 5.08
N THR A 60 10.09 7.08 6.07
CA THR A 60 11.51 7.33 5.81
C THR A 60 12.21 6.07 5.28
N MET A 61 13.28 6.26 4.51
CA MET A 61 14.03 5.14 3.93
C MET A 61 14.50 4.09 4.97
N PRO A 62 15.02 4.45 6.16
CA PRO A 62 15.41 3.48 7.18
C PRO A 62 14.23 2.61 7.67
N ASP A 63 13.06 3.22 7.91
CA ASP A 63 11.89 2.47 8.37
C ASP A 63 11.35 1.57 7.25
N MET A 64 11.30 2.06 6.01
CA MET A 64 10.92 1.23 4.84
C MET A 64 11.84 0.01 4.70
N PHE A 65 13.15 0.19 4.91
CA PHE A 65 14.13 -0.89 4.88
C PHE A 65 13.90 -1.90 6.00
N ALA A 66 13.60 -1.45 7.22
CA ALA A 66 13.27 -2.34 8.34
C ALA A 66 12.03 -3.20 8.02
N HIS A 67 10.96 -2.60 7.48
CA HIS A 67 9.77 -3.35 7.05
C HIS A 67 10.06 -4.35 5.94
N LYS A 68 10.98 -4.03 5.03
CA LYS A 68 11.45 -4.95 3.98
C LYS A 68 12.16 -6.17 4.57
N LEU A 69 13.02 -5.97 5.56
CA LEU A 69 13.69 -7.06 6.28
C LEU A 69 12.69 -7.94 7.04
N CYS A 70 11.69 -7.35 7.70
CA CYS A 70 10.61 -8.12 8.34
C CYS A 70 9.86 -9.00 7.33
N ALA A 71 9.52 -8.46 6.15
CA ALA A 71 8.85 -9.21 5.10
C ALA A 71 9.70 -10.39 4.59
N MET A 72 11.01 -10.18 4.40
CA MET A 72 11.94 -11.24 4.01
C MET A 72 12.05 -12.35 5.05
N GLY A 73 11.96 -12.01 6.34
CA GLY A 73 11.96 -12.97 7.44
C GLY A 73 10.72 -13.89 7.47
N GLU A 74 9.57 -13.40 7.00
CA GLU A 74 8.34 -14.19 6.89
C GLU A 74 8.28 -15.00 5.58
N ARG A 75 8.69 -14.40 4.46
CA ARG A 75 8.68 -15.04 3.14
C ARG A 75 9.69 -14.37 2.21
N LEU A 76 10.59 -15.16 1.65
CA LEU A 76 11.51 -14.65 0.63
C LEU A 76 10.79 -14.44 -0.72
N SER A 77 10.82 -13.20 -1.23
CA SER A 77 10.38 -12.83 -2.57
C SER A 77 11.55 -12.32 -3.39
N PRO A 78 11.68 -12.63 -4.70
CA PRO A 78 12.71 -12.04 -5.55
C PRO A 78 12.67 -10.49 -5.57
N ARG A 79 11.46 -9.92 -5.42
CA ARG A 79 11.24 -8.46 -5.32
C ARG A 79 11.76 -7.83 -4.04
N ASP A 80 12.17 -8.65 -3.07
CA ASP A 80 12.75 -8.15 -1.81
C ASP A 80 14.28 -8.05 -1.87
N ILE A 81 14.90 -8.70 -2.85
CA ILE A 81 16.35 -8.70 -3.07
C ILE A 81 16.77 -7.62 -4.07
N TYR A 82 15.91 -7.33 -5.06
CA TYR A 82 16.10 -6.26 -6.05
C TYR A 82 15.65 -4.91 -5.50
#